data_AF-A0A8X7CLT3-F1
#
_entry.id   AF-A0A8X7CLT3-F1
#
_cell.length_a   1.000
_cell.length_b   1.000
_cell.length_c   1.000
_cell.angle_alpha   90.00
_cell.angle_beta   90.00
_cell.angle_gamma   90.00
#
_symmetry.space_group_name_H-M   'P 1'
#
loop_
_entity.id
_entity.type
_entity.pdbx_description
1 polymer ?
#
loop_
_entity_poly.entity_id
_entity_poly.type
_entity_poly.pdbx_seq_one_letter_code
_entity_poly.pdbx_strand_id
1 'polypeptide(L)'
;MGVYFVSFVGHYGYDRVLGVLGRHMRDFLNGLDNLHEYLKFSYPRMKAPSFFCENETSSGLTLHYRSTRRGFLWYTIGQIRVR
;
A
#
# COMPACT_ATOMS: atom_id res chain seq x y z
N MET A 1 12.61 -2.73 7.68
CA MET A 1 12.00 -3.70 6.75
C MET A 1 10.96 -3.07 5.82
N GLY A 2 9.89 -2.43 6.29
CA GLY A 2 8.90 -1.79 5.39
C GLY A 2 9.47 -0.72 4.45
N VAL A 3 10.43 0.07 4.93
CA VAL A 3 11.10 1.14 4.16
C VAL A 3 11.82 0.60 2.91
N TYR A 4 12.42 -0.58 3.02
CA TYR A 4 13.13 -1.21 1.92
C TYR A 4 12.20 -1.81 0.88
N PHE A 5 10.96 -2.14 1.25
CA PHE A 5 10.02 -2.77 0.33
C PHE A 5 9.63 -1.84 -0.82
N VAL A 6 9.41 -0.56 -0.54
CA VAL A 6 9.07 0.42 -1.60
C VAL A 6 10.21 0.54 -2.61
N SER A 7 11.46 0.65 -2.12
CA SER A 7 12.65 0.70 -2.97
C SER A 7 12.87 -0.61 -3.73
N PHE A 8 12.66 -1.77 -3.09
CA PHE A 8 12.76 -3.09 -3.70
C PHE A 8 11.75 -3.25 -4.85
N VAL A 9 10.48 -2.94 -4.59
CA VAL A 9 9.41 -3.06 -5.59
C VAL A 9 9.65 -2.13 -6.78
N GLY A 10 10.13 -0.91 -6.54
CA GLY A 10 10.61 0.00 -7.60
C GLY A 10 11.71 -0.61 -8.46
N HIS A 11 12.74 -1.19 -7.82
CA HIS A 11 13.88 -1.82 -8.52
C HIS A 11 13.49 -3.04 -9.36
N TYR A 12 12.43 -3.75 -8.99
CA TYR A 12 11.90 -4.91 -9.74
C TYR A 12 10.88 -4.52 -10.83
N GLY A 13 10.83 -3.25 -11.23
CA GLY A 13 10.05 -2.79 -12.38
C GLY A 13 8.61 -2.37 -12.06
N TYR A 14 8.21 -2.38 -10.79
CA TYR A 14 6.92 -1.84 -10.38
C TYR A 14 6.94 -0.33 -10.18
N ASP A 15 8.06 0.36 -10.45
CA ASP A 15 8.18 1.82 -10.35
C ASP A 15 7.09 2.54 -11.16
N ARG A 16 6.83 2.07 -12.39
CA ARG A 16 5.71 2.58 -13.20
C ARG A 16 4.35 2.31 -12.58
N VAL A 17 4.15 1.14 -11.99
CA VAL A 17 2.88 0.78 -11.33
C VAL A 17 2.67 1.69 -10.13
N LEU A 18 3.66 1.81 -9.26
CA LEU A 18 3.67 2.69 -8.09
C LEU A 18 3.47 4.16 -8.46
N GLY A 19 4.03 4.61 -9.59
CA GLY A 19 3.85 5.97 -10.12
C GLY A 19 2.43 6.25 -10.63
N VAL A 20 1.67 5.23 -11.03
CA VAL A 20 0.28 5.36 -11.50
C VAL A 20 -0.73 5.21 -10.35
N LEU A 21 -0.32 4.63 -9.21
CA LEU A 21 -1.21 4.41 -8.07
C LEU A 21 -1.79 5.71 -7.48
N GLY A 22 -1.13 6.86 -7.65
CA GLY A 22 -1.74 8.13 -7.25
C GLY A 22 -0.77 9.30 -7.17
N ARG A 23 -1.26 10.49 -7.52
CA ARG A 23 -0.52 11.76 -7.36
C ARG A 23 -0.61 12.30 -5.93
N HIS A 24 -1.69 11.94 -5.22
CA HIS A 24 -1.92 12.27 -3.82
C HIS A 24 -1.84 11.01 -2.94
N MET A 25 -1.50 11.19 -1.66
CA MET A 25 -1.32 10.09 -0.70
C MET A 25 -2.55 9.18 -0.62
N ARG A 26 -3.75 9.77 -0.62
CA ARG A 26 -5.01 9.02 -0.60
C ARG A 26 -5.18 8.13 -1.83
N ASP A 27 -4.95 8.68 -3.02
CA ASP A 27 -5.08 7.93 -4.27
C ASP A 27 -4.12 6.75 -4.26
N PHE A 28 -2.86 6.97 -3.83
CA PHE A 28 -1.86 5.93 -3.70
C PHE A 28 -2.31 4.81 -2.76
N LEU A 29 -2.79 5.17 -1.55
CA LEU A 29 -3.22 4.20 -0.55
C LEU A 29 -4.45 3.41 -1.00
N ASN A 30 -5.42 4.06 -1.65
CA ASN A 30 -6.58 3.37 -2.22
C ASN A 30 -6.18 2.52 -3.44
N GLY A 31 -5.20 2.97 -4.22
CA GLY A 31 -4.64 2.24 -5.36
C GLY A 31 -3.96 0.93 -4.96
N LEU A 32 -3.43 0.82 -3.73
CA LEU A 32 -2.83 -0.43 -3.23
C LEU A 32 -3.85 -1.58 -3.18
N ASP A 33 -5.10 -1.32 -2.82
CA ASP A 33 -6.15 -2.35 -2.80
C ASP A 33 -6.46 -2.83 -4.22
N ASN A 34 -6.54 -1.92 -5.19
CA ASN A 34 -6.73 -2.27 -6.60
C ASN A 34 -5.54 -3.07 -7.14
N LEU A 35 -4.31 -2.70 -6.78
CA LEU A 35 -3.11 -3.46 -7.15
C LEU A 35 -3.14 -4.86 -6.54
N HIS A 36 -3.51 -4.99 -5.27
CA HIS A 36 -3.64 -6.29 -4.63
C HIS A 36 -4.71 -7.14 -5.30
N GLU A 37 -5.84 -6.56 -5.71
CA GLU A 37 -6.89 -7.29 -6.42
C GLU A 37 -6.39 -7.76 -7.79
N TYR A 38 -5.67 -6.91 -8.52
CA TYR A 38 -5.02 -7.29 -9.77
C TYR A 38 -4.04 -8.45 -9.58
N LEU A 39 -3.22 -8.40 -8.52
CA LEU A 39 -2.25 -9.45 -8.21
C LEU A 39 -2.92 -10.78 -7.80
N LYS A 40 -4.14 -10.78 -7.25
CA LYS A 40 -4.86 -12.03 -6.93
C LYS A 40 -5.17 -12.87 -8.17
N PHE A 41 -5.34 -12.25 -9.34
CA PHE A 41 -5.55 -13.00 -10.58
C PHE A 41 -4.35 -13.92 -10.90
N SER A 42 -3.12 -13.44 -10.68
CA SER A 42 -1.91 -14.25 -10.88
C SER A 42 -1.53 -15.06 -9.63
N TYR A 43 -1.89 -14.58 -8.44
CA TYR A 43 -1.55 -15.19 -7.15
C TYR A 43 -2.81 -15.47 -6.32
N PRO A 44 -3.61 -16.49 -6.66
CA PRO A 44 -4.92 -16.73 -6.06
C PRO A 44 -4.90 -17.06 -4.56
N ARG A 45 -3.74 -17.48 -4.01
CA ARG A 45 -3.56 -17.73 -2.57
C ARG A 45 -3.08 -16.50 -1.79
N MET A 46 -2.94 -15.35 -2.44
CA MET A 46 -2.44 -14.13 -1.80
C MET A 46 -3.42 -13.61 -0.75
N LYS A 47 -2.93 -13.45 0.48
CA LYS A 47 -3.66 -12.81 1.58
C LYS A 47 -3.26 -11.34 1.70
N ALA A 48 -3.79 -10.52 0.78
CA ALA A 48 -3.51 -9.10 0.77
C ALA A 48 -4.11 -8.37 2.00
N PRO A 49 -3.42 -7.35 2.53
CA PRO A 49 -4.05 -6.39 3.43
C PRO A 49 -4.97 -5.45 2.63
N SER A 50 -5.87 -4.78 3.33
CA SER A 50 -6.73 -3.73 2.78
C SER A 50 -6.44 -2.39 3.46
N PHE A 51 -6.43 -1.34 2.66
CA PHE A 51 -6.17 0.05 3.06
C PHE A 51 -7.37 0.93 2.71
N PHE A 52 -7.81 1.72 3.69
CA PHE A 52 -8.92 2.66 3.48
C PHE A 52 -8.62 4.00 4.16
N CYS A 53 -8.80 5.09 3.43
CA CYS A 53 -8.55 6.45 3.94
C CYS A 53 -9.87 7.16 4.27
N GLU A 54 -9.97 7.71 5.48
CA GLU A 54 -11.05 8.57 5.95
C GLU A 54 -10.53 9.96 6.37
N ASN A 55 -11.45 10.93 6.46
CA ASN A 55 -11.19 12.27 7.02
C ASN A 55 -9.95 12.96 6.43
N GLU A 56 -9.84 12.96 5.11
CA GLU A 56 -8.78 13.68 4.41
C GLU A 56 -8.94 15.20 4.59
N THR A 57 -7.90 15.84 5.11
CA THR A 57 -7.79 17.27 5.37
C THR A 57 -6.43 17.77 4.88
N SER A 58 -6.23 19.08 4.82
CA SER A 58 -4.93 19.68 4.47
C SER A 58 -3.81 19.33 5.47
N SER A 59 -4.15 18.93 6.70
CA SER A 59 -3.20 18.53 7.74
C SER A 59 -2.96 17.01 7.81
N GLY A 60 -3.72 16.19 7.08
CA GLY A 60 -3.52 14.75 7.04
C GLY A 60 -4.78 13.94 6.74
N LEU A 61 -4.70 12.63 6.93
CA LEU A 61 -5.80 11.69 6.75
C LEU A 61 -5.75 10.59 7.82
N THR A 62 -6.89 9.94 8.04
CA THR A 62 -6.98 8.74 8.88
C THR A 62 -6.86 7.51 7.99
N LEU A 63 -5.85 6.66 8.24
CA LEU A 63 -5.66 5.42 7.51
C LEU A 63 -6.12 4.22 8.33
N HIS A 64 -7.07 3.48 7.78
CA HIS A 64 -7.51 2.19 8.29
C HIS A 64 -6.72 1.08 7.61
N TYR A 65 -5.99 0.31 8.42
CA TYR A 65 -5.30 -0.90 7.99
C TYR A 65 -6.07 -2.13 8.46
N ARG A 66 -6.51 -2.98 7.53
CA ARG A 66 -7.15 -4.27 7.82
C ARG A 66 -6.33 -5.41 7.24
N SER A 67 -6.00 -6.40 8.06
CA SER A 67 -5.36 -7.62 7.57
C SER A 67 -5.80 -8.83 8.37
N THR A 68 -5.92 -9.96 7.68
CA THR A 68 -6.12 -11.28 8.31
C THR A 68 -4.82 -11.82 8.92
N ARG A 69 -3.66 -11.21 8.58
CA ARG A 69 -2.34 -11.61 9.08
C ARG A 69 -1.97 -10.78 10.32
N ARG A 70 -1.62 -11.46 11.42
CA ARG A 70 -1.14 -10.80 12.65
C ARG A 70 0.35 -10.47 12.54
N GLY A 71 0.79 -9.41 13.22
CA GLY A 71 2.21 -9.03 13.33
C GLY A 71 2.75 -8.09 12.25
N PHE A 72 1.95 -7.74 11.24
CA PHE A 72 2.40 -6.88 10.12
C PHE A 72 2.13 -5.38 10.31
N LEU A 73 1.54 -4.97 11.43
CA LEU A 73 1.20 -3.56 11.69
C LEU A 73 2.44 -2.64 11.56
N TRP A 74 3.53 -2.98 12.25
CA TRP A 74 4.77 -2.20 12.23
C TRP A 74 5.47 -2.22 10.86
N TYR A 75 5.33 -3.33 10.14
CA TYR A 75 5.84 -3.45 8.79
C TYR A 75 5.11 -2.49 7.84
N THR A 76 3.78 -2.48 7.89
CA THR A 76 2.93 -1.57 7.11
C THR A 76 3.21 -0.11 7.44
N ILE A 77 3.31 0.25 8.73
CA ILE A 77 3.67 1.61 9.15
C ILE A 77 5.03 2.00 8.54
N GLY A 78 6.00 1.09 8.54
CA GLY A 78 7.30 1.32 7.93
C GLY A 78 7.28 1.49 6.40
N GLN A 79 6.30 0.96 5.69
CA GLN A 79 6.14 1.18 4.24
C GLN A 79 5.58 2.58 3.94
N ILE A 80 4.67 3.06 4.78
CA ILE A 80 3.92 4.31 4.56
C ILE A 80 4.71 5.52 5.05
N ARG A 81 5.56 5.35 6.07
CA ARG A 81 6.41 6.41 6.61
C ARG A 81 7.51 6.86 5.65
N VAL A 82 7.68 6.18 4.51
CA VAL A 82 8.60 6.58 3.42
C VAL A 82 7.87 7.50 2.46
N ARG A 83 7.59 8.72 2.91
CA ARG A 83 7.55 9.93 2.09
C ARG A 83 7.48 11.15 2.99
#